data_AF-A0A3D0ZS65-F1
#
_entry.id   AF-A0A3D0ZS65-F1
#
_cell.length_a   1.000
_cell.length_b   1.000
_cell.length_c   1.000
_cell.angle_alpha   90.00
_cell.angle_beta   90.00
_cell.angle_gamma   90.00
#
_symmetry.space_group_name_H-M   'P 1'
#
loop_
_entity.id
_entity.type
_entity.pdbx_description
1 polymer ?
#
loop_
_entity_poly.entity_id
_entity_poly.type
_entity_poly.pdbx_seq_one_letter_code
_entity_poly.pdbx_strand_id
1 'polypeptide(L)'
;MNLVVMWKTNKDFRIIVLLLMMAAIFYFLSLMIGDKSTQCREAGGTWLKKYRECENIGLKECFNIGGIYNFCASPCRHYREESIADVCVFKCTEVCEFIRLSK
;
A
#
# COMPACT_ATOMS: atom_id res chain seq x y z
N MET A 1 3.46 18.10 -38.78
CA MET A 1 4.83 17.62 -38.47
C MET A 1 4.69 16.40 -37.57
N ASN A 2 5.13 15.21 -38.01
CA ASN A 2 4.83 13.96 -37.31
C ASN A 2 5.59 13.87 -35.96
N LEU A 3 4.86 13.69 -34.86
CA LEU A 3 5.43 13.44 -33.52
C LEU A 3 6.44 12.29 -33.51
N VAL A 4 6.20 11.25 -34.32
CA VAL A 4 7.09 10.10 -34.50
C VAL A 4 8.44 10.49 -35.13
N VAL A 5 8.42 11.46 -36.06
CA VAL A 5 9.63 11.96 -36.70
C VAL A 5 10.44 12.77 -35.70
N MET A 6 9.80 13.68 -34.95
CA MET A 6 10.47 14.49 -33.92
C MET A 6 11.05 13.64 -32.79
N TRP A 7 10.38 12.55 -32.39
CA TRP A 7 10.91 11.59 -31.43
C TRP A 7 12.19 10.90 -31.92
N LYS A 8 12.28 10.55 -33.21
CA LYS A 8 13.45 9.87 -33.76
C LYS A 8 14.65 10.80 -33.98
N THR A 9 14.41 12.03 -34.41
CA THR A 9 15.47 12.95 -34.85
C THR A 9 16.00 13.87 -33.76
N ASN A 10 15.21 14.22 -32.74
CA ASN A 10 15.60 15.20 -31.72
C ASN A 10 15.86 14.56 -30.35
N LYS A 11 17.13 14.57 -29.90
CA LYS A 11 17.54 14.01 -28.61
C LYS A 11 16.97 14.79 -27.42
N ASP A 12 16.90 16.11 -27.51
CA ASP A 12 16.40 16.97 -26.43
C ASP A 12 14.90 16.76 -26.21
N PHE A 13 14.15 16.62 -27.31
CA PHE A 13 12.72 16.28 -27.26
C PHE A 13 12.49 14.93 -26.57
N ARG A 14 13.31 13.90 -26.86
CA ARG A 14 13.24 12.60 -26.16
C ARG A 14 13.51 12.73 -24.67
N ILE A 15 14.54 13.49 -24.28
CA ILE A 15 14.89 13.70 -22.88
C ILE A 15 13.75 14.39 -22.14
N ILE A 16 13.17 15.45 -22.72
CA ILE A 16 12.04 16.18 -22.12
C ILE A 16 10.87 15.23 -21.88
N VAL A 17 10.49 14.40 -22.86
CA VAL A 17 9.37 13.48 -22.67
C VAL A 17 9.69 12.41 -21.62
N LEU A 18 10.93 11.89 -21.57
CA LEU A 18 11.33 10.94 -20.53
C LEU A 18 11.26 11.56 -19.12
N LEU A 19 11.68 12.82 -18.96
CA LEU A 19 11.57 13.54 -17.69
C LEU A 19 10.12 13.75 -17.28
N LEU A 20 9.23 14.10 -18.21
CA LEU A 20 7.80 14.23 -17.94
C LEU A 20 7.17 12.90 -17.53
N MET A 21 7.54 11.79 -18.19
CA MET A 21 7.09 10.44 -17.83
C MET A 21 7.57 10.04 -16.44
N MET A 22 8.84 10.28 -16.11
CA MET A 22 9.37 10.04 -14.78
C MET A 22 8.64 10.87 -13.72
N ALA A 23 8.43 12.16 -13.95
CA ALA A 23 7.70 13.03 -13.02
C ALA A 23 6.26 12.52 -12.78
N ALA A 24 5.57 12.08 -13.83
CA ALA A 24 4.26 11.46 -13.70
C ALA A 24 4.31 10.18 -12.86
N ILE A 25 5.27 9.29 -13.13
CA ILE A 25 5.46 8.06 -12.33
C ILE A 25 5.72 8.39 -10.86
N PHE A 26 6.62 9.34 -10.57
CA PHE A 26 6.90 9.76 -9.19
C PHE A 26 5.68 10.37 -8.49
N TYR A 27 4.86 11.15 -9.20
CA TYR A 27 3.60 11.68 -8.69
C TYR A 27 2.59 10.58 -8.38
N PHE A 28 2.46 9.57 -9.25
CA PHE A 28 1.59 8.43 -8.97
C PHE A 28 2.11 7.54 -7.84
N LEU A 29 3.44 7.39 -7.70
CA LEU A 29 4.05 6.64 -6.60
C LEU A 29 3.82 7.32 -5.25
N SER A 30 3.90 8.66 -5.18
CA SER A 30 3.69 9.38 -3.92
C SER A 30 2.26 9.27 -3.39
N LEU A 31 1.26 9.15 -4.27
CA LEU A 31 -0.14 8.92 -3.89
C LEU A 31 -0.36 7.59 -3.15
N MET A 32 0.51 6.60 -3.35
CA MET A 32 0.38 5.29 -2.69
C MET A 32 1.00 5.26 -1.29
N ILE A 33 1.83 6.24 -0.94
CA ILE A 33 2.61 6.30 0.31
C ILE A 33 1.96 7.31 1.27
N GLY A 34 0.72 7.03 1.70
CA GLY A 34 -0.03 7.87 2.65
C GLY A 34 -0.28 7.18 3.99
N ASP A 35 -0.57 7.95 5.04
CA ASP A 35 -1.19 7.39 6.25
C ASP A 35 -2.61 6.94 5.88
N LYS A 36 -2.90 5.66 6.11
CA LYS A 36 -4.19 5.03 5.79
C LYS A 36 -5.16 5.04 6.98
N SER A 37 -4.80 5.74 8.05
CA SER A 37 -5.56 5.78 9.31
C SER A 37 -7.00 6.27 9.13
N THR A 38 -7.20 7.35 8.37
CA THR A 38 -8.54 7.92 8.12
C THR A 38 -9.38 6.96 7.30
N GLN A 39 -8.87 6.47 6.18
CA GLN A 39 -9.62 5.56 5.30
C GLN A 39 -9.96 4.24 6.02
N CYS A 40 -9.05 3.72 6.85
CA CYS A 40 -9.31 2.56 7.69
C CYS A 40 -10.50 2.79 8.64
N ARG A 41 -10.52 3.94 9.33
CA ARG A 41 -11.61 4.29 10.27
C ARG A 41 -12.93 4.54 9.55
N GLU A 42 -12.91 5.20 8.40
CA GLU A 42 -14.10 5.43 7.56
C GLU A 42 -14.68 4.11 7.02
N ALA A 43 -13.83 3.11 6.78
CA ALA A 43 -14.24 1.75 6.44
C ALA A 43 -14.76 0.92 7.64
N GLY A 44 -14.79 1.49 8.85
CA GLY A 44 -15.22 0.80 10.07
C GLY A 44 -14.13 -0.05 10.75
N GLY A 45 -12.88 0.05 10.29
CA GLY A 45 -11.76 -0.72 10.79
C GLY A 45 -11.02 -0.12 11.97
N THR A 46 -10.08 -0.90 12.52
CA THR A 46 -9.15 -0.49 13.57
C THR A 46 -7.74 -0.30 13.01
N TRP A 47 -7.23 0.93 13.04
CA TRP A 47 -5.89 1.24 12.53
C TRP A 47 -4.79 0.96 13.55
N LEU A 48 -3.91 0.01 13.22
CA LEU A 48 -2.71 -0.31 13.98
C LEU A 48 -1.50 0.48 13.47
N LYS A 49 -1.35 1.73 13.93
CA LYS A 49 -0.31 2.67 13.43
C LYS A 49 1.11 2.10 13.39
N LYS A 50 1.51 1.32 14.42
CA LYS A 50 2.85 0.71 14.51
C LYS A 50 3.11 -0.28 13.36
N TYR A 51 2.08 -1.01 12.96
CA TYR A 51 2.14 -2.05 11.94
C TYR A 51 1.67 -1.57 10.57
N ARG A 52 1.01 -0.41 10.50
CA ARG A 52 0.35 0.11 9.29
C ARG A 52 -0.59 -0.96 8.74
N GLU A 53 -1.46 -1.45 9.61
CA GLU A 53 -2.45 -2.46 9.30
C GLU A 53 -3.82 -1.92 9.71
N CYS A 54 -4.84 -2.25 8.93
CA CYS A 54 -6.23 -1.99 9.28
C CYS A 54 -6.92 -3.32 9.58
N GLU A 55 -7.38 -3.51 10.81
CA GLU A 55 -8.11 -4.73 11.20
C GLU A 55 -9.61 -4.56 11.02
N ASN A 56 -10.31 -5.69 10.86
CA ASN A 56 -11.77 -5.80 10.87
C ASN A 56 -12.46 -5.00 9.75
N ILE A 57 -11.89 -5.05 8.54
CA ILE A 57 -12.53 -4.57 7.31
C ILE A 57 -12.56 -5.68 6.27
N GLY A 58 -13.57 -5.67 5.40
CA GLY A 58 -13.72 -6.68 4.36
C GLY A 58 -12.75 -6.50 3.19
N LEU A 59 -12.73 -7.52 2.31
CA LEU A 59 -11.92 -7.53 1.09
C LEU A 59 -12.16 -6.28 0.22
N LYS A 60 -13.43 -5.89 0.05
CA LYS A 60 -13.81 -4.76 -0.80
C LYS A 60 -13.24 -3.46 -0.25
N GLU A 61 -13.41 -3.22 1.05
CA GLU A 61 -12.93 -2.03 1.73
C GLU A 61 -11.40 -1.97 1.67
N CYS A 62 -10.73 -3.10 1.95
CA CYS A 62 -9.28 -3.19 1.91
C CYS A 62 -8.71 -2.88 0.51
N PHE A 63 -9.33 -3.43 -0.54
CA PHE A 63 -8.94 -3.14 -1.91
C PHE A 63 -9.15 -1.67 -2.28
N ASN A 64 -10.29 -1.09 -1.89
CA ASN A 64 -10.62 0.32 -2.16
C ASN A 64 -9.62 1.30 -1.53
N ILE A 65 -9.05 0.97 -0.37
CA ILE A 65 -8.05 1.82 0.30
C ILE A 65 -6.61 1.53 -0.14
N GLY A 66 -6.43 0.59 -1.07
CA GLY A 66 -5.16 0.25 -1.71
C GLY A 66 -4.28 -0.68 -0.88
N GLY A 67 -4.89 -1.56 -0.07
CA GLY A 67 -4.18 -2.57 0.72
C GLY A 67 -4.28 -3.98 0.13
N ILE A 68 -3.62 -4.91 0.82
CA ILE A 68 -3.59 -6.35 0.54
C ILE A 68 -4.39 -7.03 1.64
N TYR A 69 -5.48 -7.70 1.26
CA TYR A 69 -6.38 -8.32 2.21
C TYR A 69 -5.87 -9.69 2.65
N ASN A 70 -5.79 -9.87 3.97
CA ASN A 70 -5.50 -11.12 4.64
C ASN A 70 -6.75 -11.53 5.44
N PHE A 71 -7.45 -12.55 4.94
CA PHE A 71 -8.71 -13.02 5.53
C PHE A 71 -8.51 -13.77 6.86
N CYS A 72 -7.30 -14.23 7.16
CA CYS A 72 -7.00 -14.95 8.38
C CYS A 72 -5.56 -14.69 8.84
N ALA A 73 -5.33 -13.50 9.37
CA ALA A 73 -4.10 -13.21 10.10
C ALA A 73 -4.22 -13.68 11.55
N SER A 74 -3.11 -14.13 12.14
CA SER A 74 -3.07 -14.42 13.57
C SER A 74 -3.26 -13.13 14.38
N PRO A 75 -4.06 -13.13 15.46
CA PRO A 75 -4.15 -12.01 16.39
C PRO A 75 -2.82 -11.74 17.10
N CYS A 76 -1.89 -12.70 17.12
CA CYS A 76 -0.59 -12.59 17.79
C CYS A 76 0.57 -12.42 16.82
N ARG A 77 0.31 -12.11 15.55
CA ARG A 77 1.33 -11.93 14.50
C ARG A 77 2.42 -10.88 14.81
N HIS A 78 2.19 -10.02 15.81
CA HIS A 78 3.16 -9.04 16.27
C HIS A 78 3.83 -9.38 17.61
N TYR A 79 3.48 -10.51 18.22
CA TYR A 79 4.08 -11.00 19.47
C TYR A 79 5.46 -11.60 19.19
N ARG A 80 6.43 -11.37 20.08
CA ARG A 80 7.85 -11.75 19.87
C ARG A 80 8.44 -12.65 20.97
N GLU A 81 7.68 -12.99 21.99
CA GLU A 81 8.20 -13.77 23.13
C GLU A 81 8.06 -15.28 22.91
N GLU A 82 8.84 -16.04 23.67
CA GLU A 82 9.06 -17.48 23.47
C GLU A 82 7.82 -18.36 23.74
N SER A 83 6.83 -17.89 24.52
CA SER A 83 5.62 -18.66 24.87
C SER A 83 4.34 -18.13 24.23
N ILE A 84 4.37 -17.81 22.93
CA ILE A 84 3.20 -17.33 22.18
C ILE A 84 2.00 -18.31 22.23
N ALA A 85 2.25 -19.61 22.44
CA ALA A 85 1.22 -20.64 22.46
C ALA A 85 0.23 -20.52 23.63
N ASP A 86 0.65 -19.98 24.77
CA ASP A 86 -0.19 -19.88 25.97
C ASP A 86 -1.08 -18.63 25.97
N VAL A 87 -0.70 -17.62 25.19
CA VAL A 87 -1.38 -16.31 25.13
C VAL A 87 -2.21 -16.17 23.85
N CYS A 88 -1.86 -16.93 22.81
CA CYS A 88 -2.49 -16.76 21.51
C CYS A 88 -3.74 -17.60 21.32
N VAL A 89 -4.87 -16.93 21.17
CA VAL A 89 -6.11 -17.58 20.74
C VAL A 89 -6.01 -17.93 19.26
N PHE A 90 -6.32 -19.18 18.92
CA PHE A 90 -6.48 -19.63 17.53
C PHE A 90 -7.77 -19.07 16.92
N LYS A 91 -7.71 -17.80 16.51
CA LYS A 91 -8.78 -17.10 15.80
C LYS A 91 -8.22 -16.42 14.57
N CYS A 92 -9.03 -16.31 13.51
CA CYS A 92 -8.72 -15.48 12.36
C CYS A 92 -9.09 -14.01 12.65
N THR A 93 -8.16 -13.11 12.37
CA THR A 93 -8.42 -11.67 12.28
C THR A 93 -8.30 -11.23 10.84
N GLU A 94 -9.30 -10.50 10.34
CA GLU A 94 -9.24 -9.88 9.01
C GLU A 94 -8.33 -8.66 9.07
N VAL A 95 -7.33 -8.62 8.19
CA VAL A 95 -6.31 -7.58 8.18
C VAL A 95 -6.11 -7.06 6.78
N CYS A 96 -6.03 -5.74 6.65
CA CYS A 96 -5.60 -5.05 5.46
C CYS A 96 -4.19 -4.51 5.65
N GLU A 97 -3.24 -5.06 4.91
CA GLU A 97 -1.82 -4.74 4.96
C GLU A 97 -1.43 -3.76 3.84
N PHE A 98 -0.44 -2.91 4.08
CA PHE A 98 0.01 -1.92 3.09
C PHE A 98 1.50 -2.11 2.78
N ILE A 99 1.83 -2.04 1.48
CA ILE A 99 3.23 -2.15 1.02
C ILE A 99 4.07 -1.05 1.69
N ARG A 100 5.17 -1.47 2.34
CA ARG A 100 6.19 -0.56 2.85
C ARG A 100 7.40 -0.57 1.92
N LEU A 101 7.68 0.56 1.29
CA LEU A 101 8.98 0.82 0.67
C LEU A 101 9.97 1.23 1.78
N SER A 102 10.43 0.24 2.54
CA SER A 102 11.40 0.32 3.66
C SER A 102 11.04 1.24 4.84
N LYS A 103 11.74 0.98 5.96
CA LYS A 103 11.73 1.75 7.20
C LYS A 103 12.84 2.81 7.19
#